data_AF-A0A7S1WJE7-F1
#
_entry.id   AF-A0A7S1WJE7-F1
#
_cell.length_a   1.000
_cell.length_b   1.000
_cell.length_c   1.000
_cell.angle_alpha   90.00
_cell.angle_beta   90.00
_cell.angle_gamma   90.00
#
_symmetry.space_group_name_H-M   'P 1'
#
loop_
_entity.id
_entity.type
_entity.pdbx_description
1 polymer ?
#
loop_
_entity_poly.entity_id
_entity_poly.type
_entity_poly.pdbx_seq_one_letter_code
_entity_poly.pdbx_strand_id
1 'polypeptide(L)'
;AIANMIVQAVLDADRAGARYLGLGALNKAQWINHGGDDIVRQLPAGCNIKVVHGNTLTAAAVMQALLCHTSPSEEIFMTGSTSKIGRALCLLLARRGNVVRMLSNCDDRFNEIRSEAGPNTDTLKRTRSYYESTGCKTWVLGKQMPEAEILKHIPFGSVIVDYAVPHVPAHIAQRYCYINGAALAYDQRDCDLTFVHDVPETVPACLAATIIHAREDLGHHEIGEINIDEVEEWWNKATKHGFRLDCLTGCPKSPSSDSSRSPPRRKRSRDDE
;
A
#
# COMPACT_ATOMS: atom_id res chain seq x y z
N ALA A 1 -5.05 16.83 -21.46
CA ALA A 1 -4.38 17.93 -20.74
C ALA A 1 -3.33 17.40 -19.76
N ILE A 2 -3.72 16.71 -18.68
CA ILE A 2 -2.78 16.22 -17.65
C ILE A 2 -1.72 15.26 -18.21
N ALA A 3 -2.10 14.27 -19.03
CA ALA A 3 -1.14 13.34 -19.63
C ALA A 3 -0.04 14.06 -20.44
N ASN A 4 -0.41 15.07 -21.23
CA ASN A 4 0.54 15.89 -22.00
C ASN A 4 1.48 16.69 -21.09
N MET A 5 0.99 17.18 -19.94
CA MET A 5 1.86 17.85 -18.95
C MET A 5 2.90 16.88 -18.38
N ILE A 6 2.52 15.62 -18.15
CA ILE A 6 3.46 14.59 -17.67
C ILE A 6 4.49 14.26 -18.75
N VAL A 7 4.08 14.09 -20.01
CA VAL A 7 5.01 13.88 -21.14
C VAL A 7 5.98 15.06 -21.23
N GLN A 8 5.48 16.31 -21.15
CA GLN A 8 6.33 17.49 -21.18
C GLN A 8 7.33 17.49 -20.03
N ALA A 9 6.91 17.15 -18.81
CA ALA A 9 7.81 17.04 -17.66
C ALA A 9 8.91 15.98 -17.86
N VAL A 10 8.60 14.85 -18.53
CA VAL A 10 9.60 13.84 -18.89
C VAL A 10 10.63 14.38 -19.88
N LEU A 11 10.17 15.08 -20.91
CA LEU A 11 11.06 15.70 -21.89
C LEU A 11 11.91 16.81 -21.28
N ASP A 12 11.35 17.58 -20.35
CA ASP A 12 12.07 18.65 -19.66
C ASP A 12 13.15 18.06 -18.75
N ALA A 13 12.85 16.98 -18.04
CA ALA A 13 13.82 16.25 -17.22
C ALA A 13 14.95 15.62 -18.06
N ASP A 14 14.63 15.03 -19.22
CA ASP A 14 15.62 14.49 -20.16
C ASP A 14 16.56 15.59 -20.68
N ARG A 15 16.02 16.77 -21.06
CA ARG A 15 16.82 17.94 -21.47
C ARG A 15 17.68 18.50 -20.34
N ALA A 16 17.24 18.37 -19.09
CA ALA A 16 18.01 18.72 -17.90
C ALA A 16 19.09 17.67 -17.55
N GLY A 17 19.16 16.54 -18.28
CA GLY A 17 20.14 15.49 -18.07
C GLY A 17 19.75 14.44 -17.03
N ALA A 18 18.49 14.39 -16.59
CA ALA A 18 18.01 13.34 -15.71
C ALA A 18 17.98 11.99 -16.44
N ARG A 19 18.51 10.94 -15.81
CA ARG A 19 18.52 9.57 -16.37
C ARG A 19 17.24 8.78 -16.06
N TYR A 20 16.59 9.10 -14.94
CA TYR A 20 15.39 8.40 -14.46
C TYR A 20 14.37 9.42 -13.95
N LEU A 21 13.10 9.18 -14.22
CA LEU A 21 11.98 9.97 -13.69
C LEU A 21 10.93 9.04 -13.08
N GLY A 22 10.58 9.32 -11.83
CA GLY A 22 9.55 8.61 -11.08
C GLY A 22 8.15 9.18 -11.33
N LEU A 23 7.19 8.33 -11.69
CA LEU A 23 5.78 8.70 -11.74
C LEU A 23 5.13 8.54 -10.37
N GLY A 24 5.16 9.61 -9.57
CA GLY A 24 4.57 9.63 -8.23
C GLY A 24 3.03 9.61 -8.23
N ALA A 25 2.44 8.87 -7.29
CA ALA A 25 1.01 8.89 -6.98
C ALA A 25 0.09 8.84 -8.22
N LEU A 26 -0.70 9.90 -8.45
CA LEU A 26 -1.67 9.97 -9.54
C LEU A 26 -1.02 10.14 -10.92
N ASN A 27 0.26 10.50 -11.01
CA ASN A 27 0.97 10.63 -12.30
C ASN A 27 1.18 9.30 -13.02
N LYS A 28 0.87 8.17 -12.38
CA LYS A 28 0.86 6.81 -12.97
C LYS A 28 -0.54 6.16 -12.94
N ALA A 29 -1.58 6.96 -12.72
CA ALA A 29 -2.93 6.42 -12.64
C ALA A 29 -3.36 5.76 -13.96
N GLN A 30 -4.05 4.62 -13.85
CA GLN A 30 -4.50 3.84 -15.00
C GLN A 30 -5.26 4.68 -16.03
N TRP A 31 -6.15 5.55 -15.56
CA TRP A 31 -7.01 6.38 -16.41
C TRP A 31 -6.30 7.62 -17.01
N ILE A 32 -5.03 7.85 -16.65
CA ILE A 32 -4.25 8.99 -17.18
C ILE A 32 -3.26 8.51 -18.24
N ASN A 33 -2.53 7.41 -17.98
CA ASN A 33 -1.46 6.95 -18.88
C ASN A 33 -1.14 5.45 -18.77
N HIS A 34 -2.09 4.64 -18.28
CA HIS A 34 -1.95 3.18 -18.14
C HIS A 34 -0.74 2.72 -17.29
N GLY A 35 -0.25 3.58 -16.37
CA GLY A 35 0.92 3.25 -15.54
C GLY A 35 2.25 3.53 -16.24
N GLY A 36 2.30 4.55 -17.10
CA GLY A 36 3.49 4.99 -17.81
C GLY A 36 3.61 4.49 -19.24
N ASP A 37 2.85 3.46 -19.63
CA ASP A 37 2.83 2.90 -21.00
C ASP A 37 2.60 3.97 -22.06
N ASP A 38 1.55 4.79 -21.89
CA ASP A 38 1.22 5.80 -22.89
C ASP A 38 2.28 6.89 -22.99
N ILE A 39 2.95 7.21 -21.88
CA ILE A 39 4.01 8.21 -21.83
C ILE A 39 5.21 7.72 -22.63
N VAL A 40 5.66 6.48 -22.37
CA VAL A 40 6.84 5.91 -23.02
C VAL A 40 6.62 5.77 -24.53
N ARG A 41 5.42 5.41 -24.98
CA ARG A 41 5.07 5.36 -26.40
C ARG A 41 5.10 6.72 -27.12
N GLN A 42 4.98 7.82 -26.37
CA GLN A 42 5.00 9.18 -26.90
C GLN A 42 6.40 9.81 -26.87
N LEU A 43 7.40 9.15 -26.29
CA LEU A 43 8.75 9.71 -26.23
C LEU A 43 9.42 9.72 -27.61
N PRO A 44 10.06 10.84 -28.00
CA PRO A 44 10.79 10.92 -29.26
C PRO A 44 11.95 9.94 -29.33
N ALA A 45 12.32 9.53 -30.55
CA ALA A 45 13.56 8.82 -30.80
C ALA A 45 14.75 9.67 -30.32
N GLY A 46 15.58 9.11 -29.44
CA GLY A 46 16.75 9.79 -28.83
C GLY A 46 16.53 10.25 -27.39
N CYS A 47 15.31 10.16 -26.85
CA CYS A 47 15.05 10.38 -25.44
C CYS A 47 15.65 9.23 -24.62
N ASN A 48 16.56 9.53 -23.69
CA ASN A 48 17.34 8.51 -22.97
C ASN A 48 16.80 8.25 -21.57
N ILE A 49 16.02 9.18 -21.02
CA ILE A 49 15.41 9.06 -19.70
C ILE A 49 14.54 7.79 -19.59
N LYS A 50 14.63 7.12 -18.43
CA LYS A 50 13.76 5.99 -18.08
C LYS A 50 12.64 6.44 -17.15
N VAL A 51 11.46 5.92 -17.41
CA VAL A 51 10.23 6.23 -16.67
C VAL A 51 9.99 5.08 -15.69
N VAL A 52 9.81 5.41 -14.42
CA VAL A 52 9.68 4.44 -13.33
C VAL A 52 8.39 4.71 -12.57
N HIS A 53 7.44 3.78 -12.59
CA HIS A 53 6.22 3.92 -11.79
C HIS A 53 6.42 3.48 -10.34
N GLY A 54 7.43 2.65 -10.06
CA GLY A 54 7.73 2.12 -8.72
C GLY A 54 6.61 1.29 -8.06
N ASN A 55 5.67 0.75 -8.83
CA ASN A 55 4.58 -0.07 -8.29
C ASN A 55 5.07 -1.42 -7.77
N THR A 56 6.13 -2.00 -8.36
CA THR A 56 6.64 -3.32 -7.94
C THR A 56 7.19 -3.25 -6.52
N LEU A 57 8.03 -2.26 -6.22
CA LEU A 57 8.50 -2.04 -4.84
C LEU A 57 7.37 -1.63 -3.88
N THR A 58 6.36 -0.88 -4.35
CA THR A 58 5.20 -0.56 -3.51
C THR A 58 4.44 -1.84 -3.13
N ALA A 59 4.21 -2.74 -4.08
CA ALA A 59 3.60 -4.05 -3.80
C ALA A 59 4.48 -4.89 -2.86
N ALA A 60 5.79 -4.84 -3.02
CA ALA A 60 6.75 -5.56 -2.18
C ALA A 60 6.71 -5.08 -0.72
N ALA A 61 6.68 -3.77 -0.49
CA ALA A 61 6.56 -3.18 0.84
C ALA A 61 5.23 -3.57 1.52
N VAL A 62 4.10 -3.44 0.80
CA VAL A 62 2.79 -3.84 1.32
C VAL A 62 2.74 -5.34 1.63
N MET A 63 3.33 -6.18 0.77
CA MET A 63 3.43 -7.61 1.01
C MET A 63 4.26 -7.90 2.27
N GLN A 64 5.38 -7.21 2.48
CA GLN A 64 6.19 -7.37 3.68
C GLN A 64 5.42 -7.00 4.96
N ALA A 65 4.64 -5.90 4.95
CA ALA A 65 3.76 -5.60 6.08
C ALA A 65 2.77 -6.74 6.34
N LEU A 66 2.16 -7.28 5.29
CA LEU A 66 1.22 -8.39 5.42
C LEU A 66 1.89 -9.66 5.94
N LEU A 67 3.12 -9.97 5.54
CA LEU A 67 3.89 -11.09 6.08
C LEU A 67 4.11 -10.97 7.60
N CYS A 68 4.34 -9.75 8.10
CA CYS A 68 4.54 -9.49 9.53
C CYS A 68 3.25 -9.58 10.36
N HIS A 69 2.08 -9.32 9.76
CA HIS A 69 0.83 -9.14 10.51
C HIS A 69 -0.25 -10.19 10.25
N THR A 70 -0.03 -11.12 9.31
CA THR A 70 -1.03 -12.12 8.95
C THR A 70 -0.41 -13.50 8.82
N SER A 71 -1.19 -14.53 9.15
CA SER A 71 -0.89 -15.92 8.81
C SER A 71 -1.52 -16.32 7.47
N PRO A 72 -1.01 -17.37 6.80
CA PRO A 72 -1.58 -17.88 5.54
C PRO A 72 -3.08 -18.21 5.57
N SER A 73 -3.64 -18.59 6.73
CA SER A 73 -5.05 -19.00 6.83
C SER A 73 -6.02 -17.84 7.06
N GLU A 74 -5.52 -16.61 7.21
CA GLU A 74 -6.37 -15.45 7.47
C GLU A 74 -7.04 -14.90 6.21
N GLU A 75 -8.29 -14.46 6.37
CA GLU A 75 -9.01 -13.74 5.33
C GLU A 75 -8.70 -12.23 5.39
N ILE A 76 -8.38 -11.65 4.23
CA ILE A 76 -8.01 -10.25 4.07
C ILE A 76 -9.09 -9.54 3.26
N PHE A 77 -9.58 -8.40 3.75
CA PHE A 77 -10.48 -7.54 2.97
C PHE A 77 -9.67 -6.48 2.23
N MET A 78 -9.91 -6.31 0.93
CA MET A 78 -9.08 -5.44 0.10
C MET A 78 -9.89 -4.45 -0.74
N THR A 79 -9.59 -3.16 -0.60
CA THR A 79 -10.02 -2.11 -1.53
C THR A 79 -8.97 -1.90 -2.61
N GLY A 80 -9.37 -1.40 -3.79
CA GLY A 80 -8.43 -1.20 -4.90
C GLY A 80 -7.81 -2.49 -5.44
N SER A 81 -8.45 -3.63 -5.18
CA SER A 81 -7.99 -5.00 -5.49
C SER A 81 -7.77 -5.26 -6.97
N THR A 82 -8.38 -4.47 -7.87
CA THR A 82 -8.19 -4.60 -9.32
C THR A 82 -7.16 -3.63 -9.90
N SER A 83 -6.52 -2.78 -9.08
CA SER A 83 -5.40 -1.92 -9.53
C SER A 83 -4.15 -2.76 -9.84
N LYS A 84 -3.11 -2.18 -10.46
CA LYS A 84 -1.84 -2.89 -10.73
C LYS A 84 -1.23 -3.49 -9.45
N ILE A 85 -1.07 -2.67 -8.42
CA ILE A 85 -0.59 -3.11 -7.09
C ILE A 85 -1.59 -4.08 -6.46
N GLY A 86 -2.89 -3.77 -6.53
CA GLY A 86 -3.92 -4.60 -5.90
C GLY A 86 -4.02 -6.00 -6.49
N ARG A 87 -3.96 -6.12 -7.82
CA ARG A 87 -3.90 -7.37 -8.56
C ARG A 87 -2.70 -8.19 -8.10
N ALA A 88 -1.50 -7.58 -8.11
CA ALA A 88 -0.28 -8.25 -7.70
C ALA A 88 -0.38 -8.81 -6.25
N LEU A 89 -0.88 -8.00 -5.32
CA LEU A 89 -1.10 -8.41 -3.94
C LEU A 89 -2.13 -9.54 -3.82
N CYS A 90 -3.25 -9.48 -4.56
CA CYS A 90 -4.24 -10.56 -4.56
C CYS A 90 -3.62 -11.89 -5.00
N LEU A 91 -2.82 -11.87 -6.07
CA LEU A 91 -2.16 -13.07 -6.60
C LEU A 91 -1.09 -13.61 -5.64
N LEU A 92 -0.29 -12.73 -5.03
CA LEU A 92 0.72 -13.12 -4.04
C LEU A 92 0.09 -13.70 -2.77
N LEU A 93 -0.97 -13.08 -2.27
CA LEU A 93 -1.72 -13.57 -1.11
C LEU A 93 -2.41 -14.90 -1.40
N ALA A 94 -3.01 -15.04 -2.59
CA ALA A 94 -3.59 -16.30 -3.04
C ALA A 94 -2.53 -17.42 -3.09
N ARG A 95 -1.34 -17.14 -3.65
CA ARG A 95 -0.20 -18.08 -3.67
C ARG A 95 0.29 -18.44 -2.27
N ARG A 96 0.21 -17.50 -1.32
CA ARG A 96 0.56 -17.72 0.08
C ARG A 96 -0.48 -18.58 0.82
N GLY A 97 -1.72 -18.66 0.31
CA GLY A 97 -2.83 -19.42 0.89
C GLY A 97 -3.92 -18.55 1.54
N ASN A 98 -3.75 -17.22 1.56
CA ASN A 98 -4.71 -16.29 2.12
C ASN A 98 -5.96 -16.22 1.25
N VAL A 99 -7.14 -16.17 1.90
CA VAL A 99 -8.38 -15.80 1.20
C VAL A 99 -8.45 -14.28 1.10
N VAL A 100 -8.62 -13.76 -0.11
CA VAL A 100 -8.74 -12.31 -0.36
C VAL A 100 -10.17 -11.98 -0.75
N ARG A 101 -10.84 -11.16 0.05
CA ARG A 101 -12.14 -10.55 -0.25
C ARG A 101 -11.92 -9.26 -1.03
N MET A 102 -12.02 -9.37 -2.34
CA MET A 102 -11.76 -8.31 -3.30
C MET A 102 -12.98 -7.41 -3.49
N LEU A 103 -12.94 -6.19 -2.96
CA LEU A 103 -13.98 -5.20 -3.22
C LEU A 103 -13.87 -4.69 -4.66
N SER A 104 -14.77 -5.14 -5.53
CA SER A 104 -14.82 -4.74 -6.94
C SER A 104 -16.26 -4.67 -7.44
N ASN A 105 -16.58 -3.58 -8.14
CA ASN A 105 -17.85 -3.41 -8.86
C ASN A 105 -17.74 -3.83 -10.34
N CYS A 106 -16.58 -4.32 -10.78
CA CYS A 106 -16.35 -4.76 -12.15
C CYS A 106 -16.15 -6.28 -12.17
N ASP A 107 -17.12 -6.97 -12.74
CA ASP A 107 -17.15 -8.43 -12.85
C ASP A 107 -15.98 -8.94 -13.71
N ASP A 108 -15.73 -8.30 -14.85
CA ASP A 108 -14.69 -8.70 -15.80
C ASP A 108 -13.29 -8.61 -15.17
N ARG A 109 -12.94 -7.46 -14.58
CA ARG A 109 -11.64 -7.28 -13.91
C ARG A 109 -11.42 -8.23 -12.75
N PHE A 110 -12.48 -8.59 -12.02
CA PHE A 110 -12.37 -9.61 -10.98
C PHE A 110 -12.11 -11.00 -11.59
N ASN A 111 -12.87 -11.37 -12.62
CA ASN A 111 -12.75 -12.67 -13.27
C ASN A 111 -11.39 -12.86 -13.95
N GLU A 112 -10.82 -11.81 -14.54
CA GLU A 112 -9.46 -11.79 -15.11
C GLU A 112 -8.41 -12.17 -14.05
N ILE A 113 -8.41 -11.47 -12.90
CA ILE A 113 -7.46 -11.74 -11.81
C ILE A 113 -7.68 -13.13 -11.21
N ARG A 114 -8.94 -13.53 -11.07
CA ARG A 114 -9.31 -14.86 -10.58
C ARG A 114 -8.83 -15.97 -11.52
N SER A 115 -8.90 -15.76 -12.84
CA SER A 115 -8.37 -16.69 -13.84
C SER A 115 -6.85 -16.77 -13.76
N GLU A 116 -6.18 -15.65 -13.55
CA GLU A 116 -4.72 -15.59 -13.43
C GLU A 116 -4.18 -16.31 -12.20
N ALA A 117 -4.95 -16.35 -11.10
CA ALA A 117 -4.57 -17.07 -9.88
C ALA A 117 -4.44 -18.60 -10.07
N GLY A 118 -4.93 -19.15 -11.19
CA GLY A 118 -4.78 -20.56 -11.56
C GLY A 118 -5.30 -21.50 -10.47
N PRO A 119 -4.46 -22.38 -9.89
CA PRO A 119 -4.89 -23.33 -8.86
C PRO A 119 -5.39 -22.65 -7.57
N ASN A 120 -5.05 -21.38 -7.34
CA ASN A 120 -5.45 -20.63 -6.14
C ASN A 120 -6.73 -19.80 -6.36
N THR A 121 -7.45 -20.03 -7.46
CA THR A 121 -8.63 -19.23 -7.85
C THR A 121 -9.70 -19.13 -6.76
N ASP A 122 -9.92 -20.19 -5.99
CA ASP A 122 -10.94 -20.26 -4.93
C ASP A 122 -10.61 -19.40 -3.70
N THR A 123 -9.35 -18.97 -3.56
CA THR A 123 -8.93 -18.05 -2.50
C THR A 123 -9.36 -16.61 -2.79
N LEU A 124 -9.70 -16.28 -4.04
CA LEU A 124 -10.13 -14.95 -4.44
C LEU A 124 -11.67 -14.86 -4.46
N LYS A 125 -12.23 -14.17 -3.47
CA LYS A 125 -13.67 -13.97 -3.32
C LYS A 125 -14.03 -12.54 -3.68
N ARG A 126 -15.01 -12.33 -4.56
CA ARG A 126 -15.49 -10.97 -4.85
C ARG A 126 -16.42 -10.49 -3.73
N THR A 127 -16.29 -9.22 -3.37
CA THR A 127 -17.27 -8.48 -2.57
C THR A 127 -17.70 -7.22 -3.32
N ARG A 128 -18.94 -6.77 -3.10
CA ARG A 128 -19.51 -5.56 -3.73
C ARG A 128 -19.75 -4.45 -2.72
N SER A 129 -19.64 -4.75 -1.43
CA SER A 129 -19.85 -3.80 -0.35
C SER A 129 -18.92 -4.03 0.83
N TYR A 130 -18.76 -3.01 1.66
CA TYR A 130 -18.02 -3.10 2.91
C TYR A 130 -18.68 -4.00 3.95
N TYR A 131 -19.99 -4.29 3.87
CA TYR A 131 -20.67 -5.20 4.80
C TYR A 131 -20.17 -6.65 4.69
N GLU A 132 -19.70 -7.03 3.50
CA GLU A 132 -19.14 -8.34 3.21
C GLU A 132 -17.72 -8.50 3.77
N SER A 133 -17.23 -7.54 4.57
CA SER A 133 -15.97 -7.67 5.32
C SER A 133 -16.11 -8.41 6.65
N THR A 134 -17.34 -8.76 7.05
CA THR A 134 -17.61 -9.38 8.35
C THR A 134 -16.68 -10.57 8.61
N GLY A 135 -15.95 -10.51 9.73
CA GLY A 135 -14.97 -11.51 10.15
C GLY A 135 -13.52 -11.26 9.73
N CYS A 136 -13.26 -10.34 8.79
CA CYS A 136 -11.91 -9.96 8.40
C CYS A 136 -11.22 -9.17 9.51
N LYS A 137 -10.04 -9.65 9.93
CA LYS A 137 -9.20 -8.99 10.95
C LYS A 137 -8.19 -8.02 10.33
N THR A 138 -7.87 -8.22 9.05
CA THR A 138 -6.88 -7.46 8.31
C THR A 138 -7.49 -6.83 7.07
N TRP A 139 -7.18 -5.56 6.87
CA TRP A 139 -7.68 -4.72 5.80
C TRP A 139 -6.51 -4.15 5.00
N VAL A 140 -6.59 -4.29 3.68
CA VAL A 140 -5.63 -3.67 2.76
C VAL A 140 -6.35 -2.56 2.00
N LEU A 141 -5.91 -1.32 2.20
CA LEU A 141 -6.50 -0.15 1.59
C LEU A 141 -5.68 0.29 0.38
N GLY A 142 -6.04 -0.22 -0.80
CA GLY A 142 -5.45 0.19 -2.08
C GLY A 142 -6.24 1.29 -2.80
N LYS A 143 -7.40 1.66 -2.24
CA LYS A 143 -8.24 2.78 -2.68
C LYS A 143 -8.80 3.47 -1.44
N GLN A 144 -8.87 4.80 -1.48
CA GLN A 144 -9.42 5.59 -0.40
C GLN A 144 -10.81 5.07 0.02
N MET A 145 -10.99 4.91 1.33
CA MET A 145 -12.24 4.54 1.97
C MET A 145 -12.72 5.75 2.80
N PRO A 146 -13.98 6.18 2.68
CA PRO A 146 -14.50 7.29 3.48
C PRO A 146 -14.38 7.01 4.99
N GLU A 147 -14.09 8.03 5.79
CA GLU A 147 -13.93 7.88 7.25
C GLU A 147 -15.16 7.23 7.91
N ALA A 148 -16.36 7.62 7.49
CA ALA A 148 -17.61 7.04 8.00
C ALA A 148 -17.72 5.54 7.73
N GLU A 149 -17.24 5.08 6.57
CA GLU A 149 -17.22 3.67 6.21
C GLU A 149 -16.15 2.93 7.01
N ILE A 150 -14.96 3.52 7.18
CA ILE A 150 -13.88 2.94 8.02
C ILE A 150 -14.41 2.70 9.44
N LEU A 151 -14.97 3.74 10.07
CA LEU A 151 -15.48 3.68 11.44
C LEU A 151 -16.65 2.70 11.62
N LYS A 152 -17.42 2.48 10.55
CA LYS A 152 -18.59 1.61 10.57
C LYS A 152 -18.24 0.14 10.34
N HIS A 153 -17.27 -0.14 9.48
CA HIS A 153 -17.01 -1.49 8.97
C HIS A 153 -15.73 -2.13 9.47
N ILE A 154 -14.71 -1.34 9.84
CA ILE A 154 -13.45 -1.87 10.34
C ILE A 154 -13.53 -1.97 11.87
N PRO A 155 -13.46 -3.19 12.45
CA PRO A 155 -13.43 -3.34 13.89
C PRO A 155 -12.25 -2.61 14.54
N PHE A 156 -12.47 -2.05 15.74
CA PHE A 156 -11.40 -1.44 16.52
C PHE A 156 -10.25 -2.44 16.75
N GLY A 157 -9.01 -1.99 16.60
CA GLY A 157 -7.82 -2.84 16.77
C GLY A 157 -7.53 -3.80 15.60
N SER A 158 -8.33 -3.78 14.51
CA SER A 158 -7.96 -4.46 13.26
C SER A 158 -6.61 -3.97 12.71
N VAL A 159 -5.98 -4.81 11.90
CA VAL A 159 -4.79 -4.42 11.13
C VAL A 159 -5.25 -3.70 9.87
N ILE A 160 -4.70 -2.51 9.62
CA ILE A 160 -4.89 -1.77 8.37
C ILE A 160 -3.52 -1.59 7.73
N VAL A 161 -3.34 -2.13 6.53
CA VAL A 161 -2.19 -1.84 5.67
C VAL A 161 -2.67 -0.91 4.56
N ASP A 162 -2.29 0.37 4.64
CA ASP A 162 -2.74 1.42 3.73
C ASP A 162 -1.61 1.81 2.76
N TYR A 163 -1.93 1.81 1.46
CA TYR A 163 -1.08 2.37 0.41
C TYR A 163 -1.87 3.28 -0.55
N ALA A 164 -3.12 3.60 -0.20
CA ALA A 164 -3.95 4.50 -0.99
C ALA A 164 -3.42 5.92 -0.91
N VAL A 165 -3.64 6.68 -1.98
CA VAL A 165 -3.39 8.13 -1.99
C VAL A 165 -4.71 8.83 -2.33
N PRO A 166 -5.24 9.70 -1.44
CA PRO A 166 -4.72 10.02 -0.10
C PRO A 166 -4.91 8.89 0.93
N HIS A 167 -4.08 8.90 1.97
CA HIS A 167 -4.06 7.95 3.08
C HIS A 167 -5.23 8.13 4.07
N VAL A 168 -5.43 7.14 4.95
CA VAL A 168 -6.32 7.25 6.12
C VAL A 168 -5.83 8.39 7.04
N PRO A 169 -6.71 9.34 7.41
CA PRO A 169 -6.34 10.43 8.30
C PRO A 169 -5.85 9.97 9.68
N ALA A 170 -4.85 10.65 10.23
CA ALA A 170 -4.18 10.25 11.48
C ALA A 170 -5.16 10.10 12.68
N HIS A 171 -6.18 10.95 12.78
CA HIS A 171 -7.18 10.88 13.86
C HIS A 171 -8.06 9.62 13.80
N ILE A 172 -8.15 8.99 12.63
CA ILE A 172 -8.81 7.70 12.41
C ILE A 172 -7.82 6.56 12.59
N ALA A 173 -6.63 6.66 11.99
CA ALA A 173 -5.59 5.63 11.99
C ALA A 173 -5.20 5.16 13.39
N GLN A 174 -5.14 6.07 14.38
CA GLN A 174 -4.81 5.77 15.78
C GLN A 174 -5.74 4.76 16.48
N ARG A 175 -6.89 4.39 15.88
CA ARG A 175 -7.84 3.38 16.40
C ARG A 175 -7.46 1.95 16.03
N TYR A 176 -6.49 1.78 15.14
CA TYR A 176 -6.17 0.51 14.50
C TYR A 176 -4.68 0.21 14.64
N CYS A 177 -4.29 -1.04 14.37
CA CYS A 177 -2.90 -1.33 14.08
C CYS A 177 -2.63 -0.90 12.64
N TYR A 178 -2.28 0.38 12.48
CA TYR A 178 -2.17 1.03 11.19
C TYR A 178 -0.73 1.02 10.69
N ILE A 179 -0.54 0.50 9.47
CA ILE A 179 0.73 0.49 8.75
C ILE A 179 0.55 1.28 7.46
N ASN A 180 1.37 2.32 7.26
CA ASN A 180 1.52 2.92 5.93
C ASN A 180 2.44 2.02 5.10
N GLY A 181 1.85 1.11 4.32
CA GLY A 181 2.58 0.12 3.54
C GLY A 181 3.39 0.69 2.36
N ALA A 182 3.28 1.99 2.09
CA ALA A 182 4.03 2.67 1.04
C ALA A 182 5.08 3.65 1.56
N ALA A 183 5.26 3.80 2.87
CA ALA A 183 6.24 4.70 3.48
C ALA A 183 7.46 3.92 3.98
N LEU A 184 8.61 4.08 3.31
CA LEU A 184 9.85 3.41 3.66
C LEU A 184 10.76 4.33 4.48
N ALA A 185 11.16 3.90 5.66
CA ALA A 185 12.17 4.56 6.46
C ALA A 185 13.55 4.41 5.81
N TYR A 186 14.42 5.37 6.06
CA TYR A 186 15.82 5.40 5.63
C TYR A 186 16.68 6.10 6.70
N ASP A 187 18.00 5.91 6.66
CA ASP A 187 18.89 6.66 7.54
C ASP A 187 19.17 8.04 6.94
N GLN A 188 18.76 9.11 7.63
CA GLN A 188 18.99 10.48 7.18
C GLN A 188 20.47 10.85 7.05
N ARG A 189 21.38 10.09 7.67
CA ARG A 189 22.82 10.27 7.49
C ARG A 189 23.31 9.82 6.12
N ASP A 190 22.54 8.96 5.45
CA ASP A 190 22.91 8.34 4.19
C ASP A 190 22.36 9.10 2.97
N CYS A 191 21.57 10.18 3.16
CA CYS A 191 21.10 11.02 2.05
C CYS A 191 20.83 12.47 2.46
N ASP A 192 20.89 13.37 1.47
CA ASP A 192 20.53 14.79 1.57
C ASP A 192 19.09 15.06 1.12
N LEU A 193 18.21 14.05 1.21
CA LEU A 193 16.83 14.15 0.77
C LEU A 193 16.09 15.21 1.59
N THR A 194 15.82 16.35 0.96
CA THR A 194 15.09 17.49 1.56
C THR A 194 13.59 17.43 1.36
N PHE A 195 13.11 16.42 0.61
CA PHE A 195 11.71 16.26 0.25
C PHE A 195 11.16 14.96 0.83
N VAL A 196 10.31 15.09 1.85
CA VAL A 196 9.50 14.01 2.41
C VAL A 196 8.04 14.21 2.00
N HIS A 197 7.42 13.19 1.41
CA HIS A 197 6.01 13.23 1.04
C HIS A 197 5.23 12.58 2.18
N ASP A 198 4.48 13.39 2.92
CA ASP A 198 3.38 13.02 3.85
C ASP A 198 3.72 12.29 5.15
N VAL A 199 4.85 11.59 5.28
CA VAL A 199 5.26 10.94 6.54
C VAL A 199 6.73 11.32 6.87
N PRO A 200 6.98 11.97 8.02
CA PRO A 200 8.33 12.34 8.44
C PRO A 200 9.29 11.16 8.41
N GLU A 201 10.55 11.41 8.03
CA GLU A 201 11.63 10.40 8.06
C GLU A 201 11.40 9.18 7.16
N THR A 202 10.50 9.29 6.18
CA THR A 202 10.23 8.25 5.20
C THR A 202 10.24 8.77 3.79
N VAL A 203 10.34 7.85 2.83
CA VAL A 203 10.19 8.10 1.41
C VAL A 203 9.09 7.19 0.85
N PRO A 204 8.26 7.66 -0.10
CA PRO A 204 7.33 6.77 -0.79
C PRO A 204 8.06 5.62 -1.50
N ALA A 205 7.55 4.40 -1.39
CA ALA A 205 8.13 3.21 -2.01
C ALA A 205 8.34 3.36 -3.52
N CYS A 206 7.46 4.10 -4.21
CA CYS A 206 7.64 4.36 -5.64
C CYS A 206 8.80 5.33 -5.97
N LEU A 207 9.10 6.27 -5.06
CA LEU A 207 10.28 7.12 -5.18
C LEU A 207 11.55 6.32 -4.83
N ALA A 208 11.52 5.49 -3.79
CA ALA A 208 12.61 4.57 -3.48
C ALA A 208 12.97 3.67 -4.68
N ALA A 209 11.97 3.16 -5.41
CA ALA A 209 12.20 2.37 -6.63
C ALA A 209 12.97 3.19 -7.68
N THR A 210 12.57 4.45 -7.90
CA THR A 210 13.26 5.35 -8.84
C THR A 210 14.71 5.61 -8.42
N ILE A 211 14.95 5.77 -7.12
CA ILE A 211 16.31 5.91 -6.57
C ILE A 211 17.13 4.64 -6.85
N ILE A 212 16.58 3.45 -6.61
CA ILE A 212 17.26 2.17 -6.86
C ILE A 212 17.57 2.01 -8.35
N HIS A 213 16.62 2.31 -9.24
CA HIS A 213 16.84 2.35 -10.70
C HIS A 213 18.04 3.23 -11.06
N ALA A 214 18.12 4.44 -10.50
CA ALA A 214 19.22 5.36 -10.75
C ALA A 214 20.55 4.92 -10.12
N ARG A 215 20.52 4.27 -8.95
CA ARG A 215 21.70 3.81 -8.21
C ARG A 215 22.32 2.54 -8.81
N GLU A 216 21.49 1.62 -9.29
CA GLU A 216 21.94 0.38 -9.96
C GLU A 216 22.06 0.52 -11.49
N ASP A 217 21.64 1.67 -12.04
CA ASP A 217 21.60 1.99 -13.47
C ASP A 217 20.95 0.89 -14.32
N LEU A 218 19.72 0.52 -13.92
CA LEU A 218 19.01 -0.65 -14.47
C LEU A 218 18.68 -0.53 -15.96
N GLY A 219 18.72 0.67 -16.54
CA GLY A 219 18.69 0.91 -17.98
C GLY A 219 17.33 0.67 -18.67
N HIS A 220 16.28 0.33 -17.91
CA HIS A 220 14.95 0.03 -18.45
C HIS A 220 13.85 0.88 -17.81
N HIS A 221 12.72 0.99 -18.49
CA HIS A 221 11.50 1.57 -17.93
C HIS A 221 10.83 0.56 -16.98
N GLU A 222 10.26 1.03 -15.88
CA GLU A 222 9.37 0.23 -15.05
C GLU A 222 7.96 0.81 -15.19
N ILE A 223 7.18 0.22 -16.10
CA ILE A 223 5.84 0.67 -16.49
C ILE A 223 4.93 -0.55 -16.67
N GLY A 224 3.62 -0.31 -16.74
CA GLY A 224 2.67 -1.37 -17.05
C GLY A 224 2.40 -2.29 -15.86
N GLU A 225 2.04 -3.54 -16.16
CA GLU A 225 1.64 -4.51 -15.14
C GLU A 225 2.83 -5.03 -14.34
N ILE A 226 2.60 -5.32 -13.06
CA ILE A 226 3.62 -5.87 -12.16
C ILE A 226 3.83 -7.34 -12.48
N ASN A 227 5.09 -7.73 -12.69
CA ASN A 227 5.51 -9.13 -12.63
C ASN A 227 5.60 -9.56 -11.16
N ILE A 228 4.70 -10.45 -10.72
CA ILE A 228 4.62 -10.86 -9.32
C ILE A 228 5.82 -11.69 -8.86
N ASP A 229 6.55 -12.31 -9.79
CA ASP A 229 7.75 -13.11 -9.46
C ASP A 229 8.96 -12.23 -9.10
N GLU A 230 8.94 -10.94 -9.46
CA GLU A 230 10.01 -9.99 -9.13
C GLU A 230 9.79 -9.26 -7.80
N VAL A 231 8.61 -9.41 -7.18
CA VAL A 231 8.21 -8.60 -6.02
C VAL A 231 9.13 -8.83 -4.82
N GLU A 232 9.51 -10.08 -4.54
CA GLU A 232 10.45 -10.40 -3.46
C GLU A 232 11.86 -9.86 -3.76
N GLU A 233 12.31 -9.95 -5.01
CA GLU A 233 13.61 -9.41 -5.40
C GLU A 233 13.67 -7.89 -5.22
N TRP A 234 12.60 -7.17 -5.56
CA TRP A 234 12.50 -5.74 -5.33
C TRP A 234 12.57 -5.36 -3.85
N TRP A 235 11.99 -6.17 -2.96
CA TRP A 235 12.17 -5.99 -1.52
C TRP A 235 13.63 -6.16 -1.09
N ASN A 236 14.31 -7.18 -1.60
CA ASN A 236 15.73 -7.43 -1.33
C ASN A 236 16.62 -6.28 -1.84
N LYS A 237 16.31 -5.72 -3.03
CA LYS A 237 16.99 -4.52 -3.53
C LYS A 237 16.77 -3.33 -2.58
N ALA A 238 15.54 -3.08 -2.14
CA ALA A 238 15.25 -1.95 -1.27
C ALA A 238 16.00 -2.03 0.07
N THR A 239 15.99 -3.20 0.71
CA THR A 239 16.71 -3.42 1.97
C THR A 239 18.23 -3.32 1.81
N LYS A 240 18.79 -3.80 0.68
CA LYS A 240 20.21 -3.60 0.32
C LYS A 240 20.58 -2.11 0.21
N HIS A 241 19.68 -1.26 -0.27
CA HIS A 241 19.87 0.19 -0.35
C HIS A 241 19.47 0.93 0.94
N GLY A 242 19.25 0.22 2.04
CA GLY A 242 19.01 0.80 3.36
C GLY A 242 17.56 1.21 3.66
N PHE A 243 16.63 0.96 2.73
CA PHE A 243 15.21 1.19 2.97
C PHE A 243 14.63 0.13 3.90
N ARG A 244 13.73 0.55 4.78
CA ARG A 244 13.09 -0.32 5.79
C ARG A 244 11.61 0.00 5.86
N LEU A 245 10.81 -0.96 6.32
CA LEU A 245 9.40 -0.75 6.61
C LEU A 245 9.18 -0.98 8.10
N ASP A 246 8.60 0.01 8.77
CA ASP A 246 8.30 -0.07 10.20
C ASP A 246 7.02 -0.89 10.41
N CYS A 247 7.17 -2.22 10.40
CA CYS A 247 6.05 -3.16 10.59
C CYS A 247 5.69 -3.38 12.08
N LEU A 248 6.24 -2.62 13.04
CA LEU A 248 6.18 -2.98 14.46
C LEU A 248 5.66 -1.89 15.40
N THR A 249 5.38 -0.68 14.90
CA THR A 249 4.95 0.42 15.75
C THR A 249 3.42 0.47 15.89
N GLY A 250 2.94 0.11 17.09
CA GLY A 250 1.68 0.64 17.63
C GLY A 250 0.38 -0.06 17.24
N CYS A 251 0.24 -1.37 17.48
CA CYS A 251 -1.11 -1.92 17.66
C CYS A 251 -1.68 -1.35 18.99
N PRO A 252 -2.78 -0.58 18.97
CA PRO A 252 -3.41 -0.12 20.20
C PRO A 252 -3.84 -1.32 21.03
N LYS A 253 -3.43 -1.35 22.31
CA LYS A 253 -3.90 -2.37 23.25
C LYS A 253 -5.42 -2.19 23.41
N SER A 254 -6.18 -3.27 23.27
CA SER A 254 -7.62 -3.25 23.53
C SER A 254 -7.87 -2.63 24.91
N PRO A 255 -8.85 -1.72 25.08
CA PRO A 255 -9.23 -1.28 26.41
C PRO A 255 -9.62 -2.54 27.21
N SER A 256 -8.83 -2.84 28.24
CA SER A 256 -9.08 -3.97 29.13
C SER A 256 -10.52 -3.89 29.63
N SER A 257 -11.29 -4.96 29.42
CA SER A 257 -12.59 -5.18 30.04
C SER A 257 -12.39 -5.44 31.53
N ASP A 258 -11.97 -4.42 32.29
CA ASP A 258 -11.90 -4.48 33.74
C ASP A 258 -12.96 -3.56 34.33
N SER A 259 -14.22 -3.85 34.00
CA SER A 259 -15.38 -3.38 34.73
C SER A 259 -15.72 -4.39 35.83
N SER A 260 -14.82 -4.53 36.80
CA SER A 260 -15.08 -5.26 38.05
C SER A 260 -14.68 -4.46 39.29
N ARG A 261 -14.71 -3.12 39.24
CA ARG A 261 -14.70 -2.31 40.46
C ARG A 261 -16.09 -2.33 41.09
N SER A 262 -16.26 -3.25 42.04
CA SER A 262 -17.36 -3.20 43.00
C SER A 262 -17.33 -1.85 43.75
N PRO A 263 -18.50 -1.21 43.98
CA PRO A 263 -18.53 0.09 44.64
C PRO A 263 -18.06 -0.06 46.10
N PRO A 264 -17.37 0.94 46.67
CA PRO A 264 -16.89 0.86 48.04
C PRO A 264 -18.08 0.78 49.01
N ARG A 265 -18.08 -0.25 49.86
CA ARG A 265 -19.02 -0.37 50.99
C ARG A 265 -18.88 0.88 51.87
N ARG A 266 -19.95 1.67 51.96
CA ARG A 266 -20.08 2.73 52.97
C ARG A 266 -19.89 2.11 54.37
N LYS A 267 -18.81 2.48 55.06
CA LYS A 267 -18.72 2.29 56.51
C LYS A 267 -19.80 3.17 57.14
N ARG A 268 -20.76 2.55 57.84
CA ARG A 268 -21.61 3.27 58.79
C ARG A 268 -20.72 3.61 59.97
N SER A 269 -20.37 4.88 60.12
CA SER A 269 -20.00 5.42 61.43
C SER A 269 -21.29 5.46 62.26
N ARG A 270 -21.32 4.64 63.31
CA ARG A 270 -22.06 4.99 64.52
C ARG A 270 -21.15 6.01 65.20
N ASP A 271 -21.62 7.23 65.35
CA ASP A 271 -21.37 8.11 66.48
C ASP A 271 -22.39 9.26 66.41
N ASP A 272 -22.79 9.67 67.61
CA ASP A 272 -23.60 10.83 68.02
C ASP A 272 -25.12 10.66 68.14
N GLU A 273 -25.50 10.46 69.42
CA GLU A 273 -26.68 10.88 70.20
C GLU A 273 -28.10 10.45 69.79
#